data_AF-Q1G897-F1
#
_entry.id   AF-Q1G897-F1
#
_cell.length_a   1.000
_cell.length_b   1.000
_cell.length_c   1.000
_cell.angle_alpha   90.00
_cell.angle_beta   90.00
_cell.angle_gamma   90.00
#
_symmetry.space_group_name_H-M   'P 1'
#
loop_
_entity.id
_entity.type
_entity.pdbx_description
1 polymer ?
#
loop_
_entity_poly.entity_id
_entity_poly.type
_entity_poly.pdbx_seq_one_letter_code
_entity_poly.pdbx_strand_id
1 'polypeptide(L)' 'MAKSKLIKANEKITEKVTGAFGKVQDSVVGGYSKIEDKFVDQYLTKDGESIADAKARLKQEQADRKAKQDLHKQ' A
#
# COMPACT_ATOMS: atom_id res chain seq x y z
N MET A 1 5.55 -44.68 1.27
CA MET A 1 6.72 -43.77 1.06
C MET A 1 6.55 -42.79 -0.09
N ALA A 2 6.16 -43.20 -1.31
CA ALA A 2 6.03 -42.29 -2.47
C ALA A 2 5.09 -41.09 -2.25
N LYS A 3 3.92 -41.30 -1.61
CA LYS A 3 2.97 -40.23 -1.26
C LYS A 3 3.60 -39.12 -0.38
N SER A 4 4.46 -39.49 0.58
CA SER A 4 5.15 -38.53 1.46
C SER A 4 6.19 -37.68 0.73
N LYS A 5 6.84 -38.23 -0.32
CA LYS A 5 7.78 -37.46 -1.15
C LYS A 5 7.07 -36.39 -1.97
N LEU A 6 5.89 -36.70 -2.52
CA LEU A 6 5.08 -35.73 -3.28
C LEU A 6 4.54 -34.60 -2.39
N ILE A 7 4.05 -34.94 -1.19
CA ILE A 7 3.59 -33.94 -0.22
C ILE A 7 4.71 -32.94 0.12
N LYS A 8 5.91 -33.43 0.45
CA LYS A 8 7.08 -32.58 0.74
C LYS A 8 7.52 -31.72 -0.44
N ALA A 9 7.38 -32.21 -1.66
CA ALA A 9 7.68 -31.43 -2.86
C ALA A 9 6.66 -30.27 -3.02
N ASN A 10 5.38 -30.56 -2.81
CA ASN A 10 4.33 -29.54 -2.88
C ASN A 10 4.47 -28.48 -1.78
N GLU A 11 4.80 -28.87 -0.55
CA GLU A 11 5.08 -27.92 0.54
C GLU A 11 6.19 -26.93 0.16
N LYS A 12 7.31 -27.43 -0.38
CA LYS A 12 8.42 -26.59 -0.86
C LYS A 12 8.02 -25.68 -2.03
N ILE A 13 7.15 -26.15 -2.92
CA ILE A 13 6.64 -25.32 -4.02
C ILE A 13 5.79 -24.20 -3.44
N THR A 14 4.88 -24.50 -2.51
CA THR A 14 4.03 -23.51 -1.85
C THR A 14 4.86 -22.45 -1.15
N GLU A 15 5.85 -22.83 -0.34
CA GLU A 15 6.75 -21.89 0.35
C GLU A 15 7.48 -20.96 -0.63
N LYS A 16 7.97 -21.50 -1.74
CA LYS A 16 8.64 -20.69 -2.77
C LYS A 16 7.68 -19.74 -3.46
N VAL A 17 6.47 -20.19 -3.79
CA VAL A 17 5.44 -19.38 -4.47
C VAL A 17 4.97 -18.24 -3.57
N THR A 18 4.62 -18.53 -2.31
CA THR A 18 4.18 -17.49 -1.37
C THR A 18 5.31 -16.52 -1.05
N GLY A 19 6.54 -17.01 -0.89
CA GLY A 19 7.72 -16.17 -0.69
C GLY A 19 8.04 -15.27 -1.88
N ALA A 20 7.97 -15.78 -3.11
CA ALA A 20 8.16 -14.97 -4.32
C ALA A 20 7.06 -13.92 -4.48
N PHE A 21 5.80 -14.31 -4.24
CA PHE A 21 4.67 -13.39 -4.28
C PHE A 21 4.83 -12.25 -3.27
N GLY A 22 5.20 -12.56 -2.02
CA GLY A 22 5.44 -11.55 -0.98
C GLY A 22 6.51 -10.54 -1.41
N LYS A 23 7.63 -11.01 -1.97
CA LYS A 23 8.70 -10.11 -2.47
C LYS A 23 8.23 -9.17 -3.58
N VAL A 24 7.41 -9.68 -4.51
CA VAL A 24 6.84 -8.87 -5.58
C VAL A 24 5.88 -7.83 -4.99
N GLN A 25 4.99 -8.24 -4.08
CA GLN A 25 4.07 -7.34 -3.38
C GLN A 25 4.83 -6.21 -2.67
N ASP A 26 5.83 -6.54 -1.85
CA ASP A 26 6.60 -5.56 -1.09
C ASP A 26 7.34 -4.58 -2.00
N SER A 27 7.88 -5.08 -3.11
CA SER A 27 8.57 -4.25 -4.11
C SER A 27 7.61 -3.29 -4.81
N VAL A 28 6.42 -3.75 -5.19
CA VAL A 28 5.41 -2.93 -5.86
C VAL A 28 4.83 -1.88 -4.91
N VAL A 29 4.41 -2.29 -3.72
CA VAL A 29 3.85 -1.39 -2.70
C VAL A 29 4.90 -0.36 -2.28
N GLY A 30 6.12 -0.79 -1.97
CA GLY A 30 7.21 0.12 -1.60
C GLY A 30 7.63 1.06 -2.73
N GLY A 31 7.61 0.60 -3.99
CA GLY A 31 7.84 1.44 -5.16
C GLY A 31 6.79 2.54 -5.28
N TYR A 32 5.51 2.18 -5.15
CA TYR A 32 4.41 3.15 -5.18
C TYR A 32 4.50 4.15 -4.02
N SER A 33 4.74 3.68 -2.79
CA SER A 33 4.88 4.57 -1.62
C SER A 33 5.95 5.64 -1.84
N LYS A 34 7.09 5.30 -2.46
CA LYS A 34 8.15 6.27 -2.76
C LYS A 34 7.73 7.31 -3.81
N ILE A 35 6.95 6.90 -4.81
CA ILE A 35 6.42 7.82 -5.83
C ILE A 35 5.40 8.76 -5.17
N GLU A 36 4.51 8.23 -4.35
CA GLU A 36 3.54 8.99 -3.57
C GLU A 36 4.23 10.01 -2.65
N ASP A 37 5.27 9.59 -1.92
CA ASP A 37 6.05 10.46 -1.03
C ASP A 37 6.65 11.65 -1.79
N LYS A 38 7.33 11.39 -2.93
CA LYS A 38 7.90 12.44 -3.77
C LYS A 38 6.85 13.39 -4.34
N PHE A 39 5.70 12.86 -4.74
CA PHE A 39 4.62 13.68 -5.27
C PHE A 39 4.03 14.60 -4.19
N VAL A 40 3.79 14.06 -3.00
CA VAL A 40 3.30 14.85 -1.86
C VAL A 40 4.33 15.93 -1.50
N ASP A 41 5.59 15.55 -1.37
CA ASP A 41 6.69 16.47 -1.04
C ASP A 41 6.79 17.63 -2.01
N GLN A 42 6.81 17.34 -3.31
CA GLN A 42 7.02 18.33 -4.37
C GLN A 42 5.80 19.27 -4.56
N TYR A 43 4.58 18.78 -4.35
CA TYR A 43 3.38 19.48 -4.82
C TYR A 43 2.33 19.77 -3.75
N LEU A 44 2.29 19.02 -2.64
CA LEU A 44 1.16 19.05 -1.71
C LEU A 44 1.52 19.39 -0.27
N THR A 45 2.81 19.43 0.08
CA THR A 45 3.29 19.99 1.34
C THR A 45 3.01 21.50 1.37
N LYS A 46 2.72 22.00 2.57
CA LYS A 46 2.46 23.42 2.85
C LYS A 46 3.26 23.82 4.07
N ASP A 47 3.71 25.07 4.09
CA ASP A 47 4.32 25.69 5.27
C ASP A 47 5.49 24.92 5.89
N GLY A 48 6.24 24.18 5.05
CA GLY A 48 7.37 23.35 5.50
C GLY A 48 6.97 22.14 6.34
N GLU A 49 5.71 21.71 6.30
CA GLU A 49 5.24 20.51 7.00
C GLU A 49 5.93 19.23 6.48
N SER A 50 5.97 18.18 7.31
CA SER A 50 6.52 16.90 6.87
C SER A 50 5.59 16.19 5.88
N ILE A 51 6.13 15.28 5.07
CA ILE A 51 5.33 14.44 4.16
C ILE A 51 4.25 13.67 4.93
N ALA A 52 4.57 13.18 6.14
CA ALA A 52 3.63 12.44 6.97
C ALA A 52 2.45 13.34 7.41
N ASP A 53 2.74 14.57 7.83
CA ASP A 53 1.72 15.54 8.24
C ASP A 53 0.85 15.96 7.04
N ALA A 54 1.48 16.22 5.88
CA ALA A 54 0.77 16.52 4.65
C ALA A 54 -0.20 15.40 4.26
N LYS A 55 0.22 14.13 4.33
CA LYS A 55 -0.66 12.98 4.06
C LYS A 55 -1.82 12.87 5.05
N ALA A 56 -1.56 13.10 6.34
CA ALA A 56 -2.60 13.07 7.37
C ALA A 56 -3.65 14.17 7.12
N ARG A 57 -3.20 15.40 6.83
CA ARG A 57 -4.06 16.53 6.47
C ARG A 57 -4.88 16.25 5.23
N LEU A 58 -4.25 15.78 4.15
CA LEU A 58 -4.94 15.46 2.89
C LEU A 58 -6.02 14.38 3.08
N LYS A 59 -5.76 13.37 3.92
CA LYS A 59 -6.74 12.33 4.26
C LYS A 59 -7.95 12.91 4.98
N GLN A 60 -7.74 13.82 5.93
CA GLN A 60 -8.82 14.52 6.62
C GLN A 60 -9.62 15.41 5.66
N GLU A 61 -8.94 16.23 4.85
CA GLU A 61 -9.57 17.09 3.84
C GLU A 61 -10.43 16.28 2.84
N GLN A 62 -10.01 15.07 2.45
CA GLN A 62 -10.80 14.17 1.61
C GLN A 62 -12.04 13.64 2.34
N ALA A 63 -11.90 13.22 3.60
CA ALA A 63 -13.03 12.75 4.40
C ALA A 63 -14.09 13.85 4.58
N ASP A 64 -13.66 15.07 4.90
CA ASP A 64 -14.54 16.23 5.07
C ASP A 64 -15.24 16.60 3.76
N ARG A 65 -14.53 16.57 2.63
CA ARG A 65 -15.13 16.80 1.31
C ARG A 65 -16.20 15.77 0.99
N LYS A 66 -15.94 14.49 1.28
CA LYS A 66 -16.92 13.42 1.05
C LYS A 66 -18.15 13.60 1.93
N ALA A 67 -17.97 13.88 3.22
CA ALA A 67 -19.08 14.14 4.14
C ALA A 67 -19.96 15.32 3.67
N LYS A 68 -19.34 16.42 3.21
CA LYS A 68 -20.09 17.56 2.64
C LYS A 68 -20.85 17.19 1.36
N GLN A 69 -20.25 16.40 0.48
CA GLN A 69 -20.92 15.92 -0.74
C GLN A 69 -22.11 15.03 -0.42
N ASP A 70 -22.00 14.16 0.58
CA ASP A 70 -23.07 13.26 0.96
C ASP A 70 -24.21 13.99 1.68
N LEU A 71 -23.94 15.10 2.37
CA LEU A 71 -24.95 16.00 2.93
C LEU A 71 -25.76 16.72 1.83
N HIS A 72 -25.11 17.16 0.75
CA HIS A 72 -25.78 17.84 -0.37
C HIS A 72 -26.56 16.91 -1.30
N LYS A 73 -26.46 15.59 -1.11
CA LYS A 73 -27.20 14.58 -1.89
C LYS A 73 -28.48 14.10 -1.20
N GLN A 74 -28.69 14.48 0.07
CA GLN A 74 -29.91 14.23 0.84
C GLN A 74 -30.89 15.38 0.63
#